data_AF-A0A959VSF9-F1
#
_entry.id   AF-A0A959VSF9-F1
#
_cell.length_a   1.000
_cell.length_b   1.000
_cell.length_c   1.000
_cell.angle_alpha   90.00
_cell.angle_beta   90.00
_cell.angle_gamma   90.00
#
_symmetry.space_group_name_H-M   'P 1'
#
loop_
_entity.id
_entity.type
_entity.pdbx_description
1 polymer ?
#
loop_
_entity_poly.entity_id
_entity_poly.type
_entity_poly.pdbx_seq_one_letter_code
_entity_poly.pdbx_strand_id
1 'polypeptide(L)'
;APLAFMRGRTLNDAFVILDEAQNTTPEQMKMFLTRLGFNSKMVVTGDVTQIDLPRDSKSGLVVVREILEGIEDVRFVRFGGKDVVRHRLVQRIVAAYGEHAERESGS
;
A
#
# COMPACT_ATOMS: atom_id res chain seq x y z
N ALA A 1 11.36 -13.71 5.11
CA ALA A 1 10.25 -12.76 4.89
C ALA A 1 8.94 -13.34 5.42
N PRO A 2 8.09 -12.56 6.11
CA PRO A 2 6.83 -13.02 6.74
C PRO A 2 5.83 -13.69 5.78
N LEU A 3 5.89 -13.40 4.47
CA LEU A 3 5.15 -14.13 3.42
C LEU A 3 5.45 -15.64 3.38
N ALA A 4 6.65 -16.06 3.79
CA ALA A 4 7.01 -17.48 3.88
C ALA A 4 6.18 -18.23 4.94
N PHE A 5 5.73 -17.55 6.01
CA PHE A 5 4.84 -18.14 7.02
C PHE A 5 3.41 -18.34 6.50
N MET A 6 3.00 -17.55 5.51
CA MET A 6 1.66 -17.62 4.93
C MET A 6 1.57 -18.66 3.80
N ARG A 7 2.71 -19.13 3.30
CA ARG A 7 2.77 -20.13 2.23
C ARG A 7 2.04 -21.42 2.68
N GLY A 8 1.03 -21.81 1.91
CA GLY A 8 0.26 -23.04 2.16
C GLY A 8 -0.75 -22.95 3.30
N ARG A 9 -1.02 -21.76 3.85
CA ARG A 9 -2.02 -21.56 4.90
C ARG A 9 -3.31 -20.94 4.34
N THR A 10 -4.42 -21.17 5.03
CA THR A 10 -5.67 -20.45 4.83
C THR A 10 -5.99 -19.72 6.12
N LEU A 11 -6.32 -18.44 6.03
CA LEU A 11 -6.59 -17.58 7.19
C LEU A 11 -8.11 -17.48 7.38
N ASN A 12 -8.66 -18.37 8.21
CA ASN A 12 -10.07 -18.34 8.63
C ASN A 12 -10.23 -17.54 9.92
N ASP A 13 -11.42 -16.97 10.13
CA ASP A 13 -11.80 -16.23 11.35
C ASP A 13 -10.81 -15.12 11.73
N ALA A 14 -10.28 -14.41 10.73
CA ALA A 14 -9.18 -13.47 10.91
C ALA A 14 -9.43 -12.12 10.23
N PHE A 15 -8.90 -11.06 10.86
CA PHE A 15 -8.73 -9.76 10.22
C PHE A 15 -7.25 -9.56 9.88
N VAL A 16 -6.93 -9.46 8.61
CA VAL A 16 -5.55 -9.47 8.11
C VAL A 16 -5.25 -8.15 7.43
N ILE A 17 -4.13 -7.53 7.79
CA ILE A 17 -3.65 -6.29 7.18
C ILE A 17 -2.30 -6.56 6.52
N LEU A 18 -2.18 -6.25 5.23
CA LEU A 18 -0.91 -6.15 4.54
C LEU A 18 -0.58 -4.67 4.39
N ASP A 19 0.43 -4.22 5.13
CA ASP A 19 0.92 -2.84 5.06
C ASP A 19 2.15 -2.71 4.16
N GLU A 20 2.41 -1.50 3.69
CA GLU A 20 3.49 -1.18 2.73
C GLU A 20 3.45 -2.04 1.47
N ALA A 21 2.24 -2.35 1.00
CA ALA A 21 2.01 -3.31 -0.07
C ALA A 21 2.60 -2.86 -1.43
N GLN A 22 2.94 -1.58 -1.59
CA GLN A 22 3.66 -1.08 -2.76
C GLN A 22 5.02 -1.78 -2.96
N ASN A 23 5.59 -2.33 -1.88
CA ASN A 23 6.87 -3.05 -1.88
C ASN A 23 6.71 -4.56 -2.09
N THR A 24 5.52 -5.02 -2.48
CA THR A 24 5.29 -6.42 -2.88
C THR A 24 5.42 -6.58 -4.37
N THR A 25 5.86 -7.76 -4.84
CA THR A 25 5.75 -8.15 -6.25
C THR A 25 4.33 -8.65 -6.57
N PRO A 26 3.93 -8.74 -7.85
CA PRO A 26 2.63 -9.31 -8.23
C PRO A 26 2.44 -10.74 -7.73
N GLU A 27 3.50 -11.55 -7.71
CA GLU A 27 3.48 -12.93 -7.22
C GLU A 27 3.26 -12.97 -5.71
N GLN A 28 3.89 -12.07 -4.95
CA GLN A 28 3.70 -11.96 -3.51
C GLN A 28 2.29 -11.49 -3.17
N MET A 29 1.76 -10.49 -3.90
CA MET A 29 0.38 -10.03 -3.75
C MET A 29 -0.62 -11.16 -4.01
N LYS A 30 -0.45 -11.90 -5.12
CA LYS A 30 -1.28 -13.08 -5.43
C LYS A 30 -1.18 -14.14 -4.35
N MET A 31 0.04 -14.42 -3.87
CA MET A 31 0.26 -15.36 -2.78
C MET A 31 -0.52 -14.96 -1.54
N PHE A 32 -0.49 -13.68 -1.16
CA PHE A 32 -1.18 -13.13 0.00
C PHE A 32 -2.72 -13.20 -0.13
N LEU A 33 -3.28 -12.66 -1.22
CA LEU A 33 -4.73 -12.58 -1.40
C LEU A 33 -5.40 -13.97 -1.46
N THR A 34 -4.71 -14.95 -2.03
CA THR A 34 -5.22 -16.34 -2.10
C THR A 34 -5.18 -17.07 -0.75
N ARG A 35 -4.75 -16.43 0.35
CA ARG A 35 -4.84 -17.00 1.69
C ARG A 35 -6.15 -16.65 2.41
N LEU A 36 -7.00 -15.80 1.83
CA LEU A 36 -8.27 -15.42 2.44
C LEU A 36 -9.15 -16.66 2.66
N GLY A 37 -9.52 -16.90 3.92
CA GLY A 37 -10.41 -17.99 4.33
C GLY A 37 -11.81 -17.50 4.68
N PHE A 38 -12.63 -18.42 5.21
CA PHE A 38 -13.99 -18.11 5.65
C PHE A 38 -14.01 -17.18 6.85
N ASN A 39 -15.06 -16.36 6.94
CA ASN A 39 -15.29 -15.42 8.04
C ASN A 39 -14.09 -14.48 8.31
N SER A 40 -13.37 -14.14 7.24
CA SER A 40 -12.16 -13.31 7.31
C SER A 40 -12.31 -12.04 6.49
N LYS A 41 -11.51 -11.03 6.84
CA LYS A 41 -11.37 -9.80 6.08
C LYS A 41 -9.90 -9.50 5.83
N MET A 42 -9.58 -9.07 4.61
CA MET A 42 -8.26 -8.57 4.25
C MET A 42 -8.34 -7.08 3.93
N VAL A 43 -7.37 -6.34 4.45
CA VAL A 43 -7.13 -4.94 4.08
C VAL A 43 -5.68 -4.83 3.59
N VAL A 44 -5.50 -4.22 2.43
CA VAL A 44 -4.19 -3.98 1.83
C VAL A 44 -3.98 -2.47 1.79
N THR A 45 -2.88 -2.00 2.38
CA THR A 45 -2.51 -0.58 2.47
C THR A 45 -1.16 -0.34 1.82
N GLY A 46 -0.97 0.86 1.27
CA GLY A 46 0.30 1.28 0.70
C GLY A 46 0.19 2.59 -0.07
N ASP A 47 1.35 3.18 -0.37
CA ASP A 47 1.49 4.41 -1.15
C ASP A 47 2.22 4.11 -2.47
N VAL A 48 1.50 4.19 -3.58
CA VAL A 48 2.05 3.91 -4.92
C VAL A 48 3.13 4.90 -5.37
N THR A 49 3.30 6.03 -4.66
CA THR A 49 4.36 7.01 -4.93
C THR A 49 5.69 6.66 -4.26
N GLN A 50 5.68 5.70 -3.32
CA GLN A 50 6.82 5.30 -2.50
C GLN A 50 7.22 3.84 -2.74
N ILE A 51 7.25 3.42 -4.01
CA ILE A 51 7.64 2.07 -4.41
C ILE A 51 9.15 1.91 -4.21
N ASP A 52 9.56 1.02 -3.32
CA ASP A 52 10.93 0.60 -3.08
C ASP A 52 11.12 -0.85 -3.57
N LEU A 53 11.17 -1.00 -4.89
CA LEU A 53 11.41 -2.26 -5.57
C LEU A 53 12.60 -2.12 -6.55
N PRO A 54 13.29 -3.22 -6.88
CA PRO A 54 14.28 -3.22 -7.95
C PRO A 54 13.69 -2.62 -9.24
N ARG A 55 14.47 -1.82 -9.99
CA ARG A 55 13.98 -0.99 -11.11
C ARG A 55 13.13 -1.73 -12.14
N ASP A 56 13.37 -3.01 -12.36
CA ASP A 56 12.65 -3.82 -13.37
C ASP A 56 11.40 -4.53 -12.80
N SER A 57 11.15 -4.41 -11.51
CA SER A 57 10.03 -5.06 -10.82
C SER A 57 8.82 -4.14 -10.76
N LYS A 58 7.68 -4.64 -11.27
CA LYS A 58 6.39 -3.96 -11.08
C LYS A 58 5.92 -4.15 -9.63
N SER A 59 5.27 -3.14 -9.09
CA SER A 59 4.59 -3.25 -7.79
C SER A 59 3.31 -4.08 -7.90
N GLY A 60 3.16 -5.04 -6.99
CA GLY A 60 1.95 -5.84 -6.81
C GLY A 60 0.74 -4.97 -6.49
N LEU A 61 0.89 -3.89 -5.71
CA LEU A 61 -0.20 -2.97 -5.40
C LEU A 61 -0.71 -2.20 -6.63
N VAL A 62 0.19 -1.84 -7.55
CA VAL A 62 -0.20 -1.17 -8.80
C VAL A 62 -0.93 -2.14 -9.72
N VAL A 63 -0.34 -3.32 -9.94
CA VAL A 63 -0.87 -4.34 -10.86
C VAL A 63 -2.20 -4.92 -10.37
N VAL A 64 -2.35 -5.18 -9.07
CA VAL A 64 -3.55 -5.82 -8.53
C VAL A 64 -4.81 -4.99 -8.69
N ARG A 65 -4.66 -3.66 -8.73
CA ARG A 65 -5.77 -2.76 -8.99
C ARG A 65 -6.43 -3.03 -10.33
N GLU A 66 -5.62 -3.22 -11.38
CA GLU A 66 -6.10 -3.53 -12.73
C GLU A 66 -6.68 -4.95 -12.80
N ILE A 67 -6.05 -5.91 -12.12
CA ILE A 67 -6.47 -7.32 -12.15
C ILE A 67 -7.80 -7.55 -11.44
N LEU A 68 -8.03 -6.91 -10.29
CA LEU A 68 -9.23 -7.14 -9.48
C LEU A 68 -10.33 -6.10 -9.70
N GLU A 69 -10.18 -5.25 -10.72
CA GLU A 69 -11.21 -4.28 -11.09
C GLU A 69 -12.49 -5.04 -11.49
N GLY A 70 -13.62 -4.66 -10.89
CA GLY A 70 -14.92 -5.28 -11.15
C GLY A 70 -15.21 -6.59 -10.40
N ILE A 71 -14.29 -7.11 -9.59
CA ILE A 71 -14.57 -8.27 -8.74
C ILE A 71 -15.53 -7.87 -7.60
N GLU A 72 -16.62 -8.61 -7.46
CA GLU A 72 -17.57 -8.46 -6.35
C GLU A 72 -16.86 -8.68 -5.01
N ASP A 73 -17.27 -7.94 -3.98
CA ASP A 73 -16.64 -7.92 -2.65
C ASP A 73 -15.19 -7.40 -2.55
N VAL A 74 -14.59 -6.96 -3.65
CA VAL A 74 -13.35 -6.17 -3.64
C VAL A 74 -13.68 -4.69 -3.77
N ARG A 75 -13.03 -3.86 -2.94
CA ARG A 75 -13.19 -2.40 -2.97
C ARG A 75 -11.84 -1.71 -2.91
N PHE A 76 -11.64 -0.74 -3.80
CA PHE A 76 -10.47 0.13 -3.80
C PHE A 76 -10.84 1.49 -3.20
N VAL A 77 -10.14 1.87 -2.14
CA VAL A 77 -10.30 3.17 -1.49
C VAL A 77 -9.02 3.97 -1.71
N ARG A 78 -9.14 5.17 -2.26
CA ARG A 78 -8.01 6.04 -2.54
C ARG A 78 -8.11 7.28 -1.66
N PHE A 79 -7.16 7.43 -0.76
CA PHE A 79 -7.02 8.64 0.05
C PHE A 79 -6.23 9.70 -0.73
N GLY A 80 -6.63 10.96 -0.59
CA GLY A 80 -5.91 12.12 -1.10
C GLY A 80 -5.37 13.00 0.03
N GLY A 81 -4.73 14.11 -0.34
CA GLY A 81 -4.14 15.03 0.64
C GLY A 81 -5.13 15.60 1.66
N LYS A 82 -6.41 15.76 1.28
CA LYS A 82 -7.48 16.22 2.19
C LYS A 82 -7.80 15.22 3.30
N ASP A 83 -7.50 13.94 3.10
CA ASP A 83 -7.74 12.87 4.07
C ASP A 83 -6.58 12.74 5.07
N VAL A 84 -5.49 13.50 4.85
CA VAL A 84 -4.29 13.50 5.68
C VAL A 84 -4.44 14.51 6.81
N VAL A 85 -4.85 14.03 7.98
CA VAL A 85 -4.88 14.83 9.20
C VAL A 85 -3.52 14.77 9.88
N ARG A 86 -2.82 15.92 9.94
CA ARG A 86 -1.54 16.06 10.63
C ARG A 86 -1.65 17.09 11.74
N HIS A 87 -0.85 16.90 12.78
CA HIS A 87 -0.72 17.92 13.83
C HIS A 87 -0.26 19.26 13.24
N ARG A 88 -0.78 20.39 13.74
CA ARG A 88 -0.46 21.74 13.22
C ARG A 88 1.04 22.02 13.17
N LEU A 89 1.80 21.52 14.15
CA LEU A 89 3.25 21.65 14.16
C LEU A 89 3.91 20.92 12.97
N VAL A 90 3.47 19.69 12.66
CA VAL A 90 4.01 18.92 11.54
C VAL A 90 3.73 19.61 10.22
N GLN A 91 2.52 20.18 10.05
CA GLN A 91 2.20 20.97 8.86
C GLN A 91 3.14 22.17 8.70
N ARG A 92 3.39 22.91 9.79
CA ARG A 92 4.34 24.04 9.79
C ARG A 92 5.77 23.61 9.45
N ILE A 93 6.21 22.45 9.97
CA ILE A 93 7.54 21.90 9.66
C ILE A 93 7.64 21.55 8.17
N VAL A 94 6.66 20.83 7.62
CA VAL A 94 6.65 20.46 6.19
C VAL A 94 6.64 21.70 5.30
N ALA A 95 5.85 22.71 5.64
CA ALA A 95 5.82 23.98 4.90
C ALA A 95 7.19 24.68 4.91
N ALA A 96 7.85 24.74 6.07
CA ALA A 96 9.18 25.35 6.18
C ALA A 96 10.25 24.63 5.34
N TYR A 97 10.21 23.30 5.27
CA TYR A 97 11.09 22.53 4.37
C TYR A 97 10.75 22.75 2.89
N GLY A 98 9.46 22.87 2.54
CA GLY A 98 9.03 23.20 1.19
C GLY A 98 9.55 24.55 0.72
N GLU A 99 9.37 25.61 1.52
CA GLU A 99 9.89 26.94 1.21
C GLU A 99 11.41 26.98 1.08
N HIS A 100 12.13 26.15 1.83
CA HIS A 100 13.58 26.06 1.73
C HIS A 100 14.02 25.41 0.42
N ALA A 101 13.41 24.29 0.04
CA ALA A 101 13.72 23.58 -1.20
C ALA A 101 13.44 24.44 -2.46
N GLU A 102 12.37 25.24 -2.45
CA GLU A 102 12.07 26.19 -3.54
C GLU A 102 13.14 27.28 -3.69
N ARG A 103 13.69 27.78 -2.57
CA ARG A 103 14.79 28.77 -2.61
C ARG A 103 16.08 28.18 -3.17
N GLU A 104 16.38 26.91 -2.86
CA GLU A 104 17.57 26.23 -3.41
C GLU A 104 17.43 25.91 -4.90
N SER A 105 16.21 25.63 -5.38
CA SER A 105 15.94 25.30 -6.78
C SER A 105 15.85 26.53 -7.70
N GLY A 106 15.70 27.73 -7.11
CA GLY A 106 15.61 29.00 -7.82
C GLY A 106 16.92 29.81 -7.87
N SER A 107 18.04 29.20 -7.47
CA SER A 107 19.38 29.79 -7.47
C SER A 107 20.33 29.04 -8.39
#